data_AF-A0A978TRD4-F1
#
_entry.id   AF-A0A978TRD4-F1
#
_cell.length_a   1.000
_cell.length_b   1.000
_cell.length_c   1.000
_cell.angle_alpha   90.00
_cell.angle_beta   90.00
_cell.angle_gamma   90.00
#
_symmetry.space_group_name_H-M   'P 1'
#
loop_
_entity.id
_entity.type
_entity.pdbx_description
1 polymer ?
#
loop_
_entity_poly.entity_id
_entity_poly.type
_entity_poly.pdbx_seq_one_letter_code
_entity_poly.pdbx_strand_id
1 'polypeptide(L)' 'MLNLKSGIYYGLNAVGAWVWNRIQEPQTVGGLVEAIASEYDVTLDRCQQDLFALLQDLFAAQLIEVK' A
#
# COMPACT_ATOMS: atom_id res chain seq x y z
N MET A 1 -3.22 -12.22 -15.20
CA MET A 1 -2.67 -11.35 -16.25
C MET A 1 -2.75 -9.91 -15.76
N LEU A 2 -1.62 -9.35 -15.31
CA LEU A 2 -1.50 -7.93 -14.95
C LEU A 2 -1.65 -7.10 -16.21
N ASN A 3 -2.74 -6.36 -16.35
CA ASN A 3 -2.93 -5.46 -17.48
C ASN A 3 -2.13 -4.17 -17.23
N LEU A 4 -0.86 -4.22 -17.63
CA LEU A 4 0.16 -3.16 -17.61
C LEU A 4 -0.15 -2.01 -18.59
N LYS A 5 -1.33 -1.38 -18.54
CA LYS A 5 -1.71 -0.37 -19.54
C LYS A 5 -1.50 1.09 -19.15
N SER A 6 -1.05 1.38 -17.94
CA SER A 6 -0.91 2.78 -17.53
C SER A 6 0.18 2.94 -16.49
N GLY A 7 1.44 2.87 -16.92
CA GLY A 7 2.55 3.70 -16.41
C GLY A 7 2.93 3.67 -14.92
N ILE A 8 2.18 2.98 -14.06
CA ILE A 8 2.40 2.91 -12.63
C ILE A 8 3.36 1.75 -12.36
N TYR A 9 4.54 1.85 -12.95
CA TYR A 9 5.74 1.49 -12.22
C TYR A 9 6.08 2.69 -11.32
N TYR A 10 5.22 2.99 -10.35
CA TYR A 10 5.81 3.50 -9.10
C TYR A 10 6.76 2.39 -8.67
N GLY A 11 7.98 2.72 -8.28
CA GLY A 11 8.88 1.73 -7.70
C GLY A 11 8.23 1.15 -6.46
N LEU A 12 7.36 0.16 -6.63
CA LEU A 12 6.86 -0.70 -5.57
C LEU A 12 8.10 -1.46 -5.12
N ASN A 13 8.82 -0.81 -4.22
CA ASN A 13 9.62 -1.44 -3.21
C ASN A 13 8.82 -2.62 -2.61
N ALA A 14 9.51 -3.57 -1.98
CA ALA A 14 8.89 -4.79 -1.47
C ALA A 14 7.59 -4.52 -0.68
N VAL A 15 7.52 -3.40 0.03
CA VAL A 15 6.35 -2.90 0.77
C VAL A 15 5.14 -2.61 -0.13
N GLY A 16 5.30 -1.88 -1.24
CA GLY A 16 4.17 -1.54 -2.10
C GLY A 16 3.53 -2.79 -2.74
N ALA A 17 4.34 -3.77 -3.15
CA ALA A 17 3.84 -5.03 -3.69
C ALA A 17 3.13 -5.87 -2.61
N TRP A 18 3.68 -5.84 -1.39
CA TRP A 18 3.09 -6.48 -0.24
C TRP A 18 1.72 -5.86 0.11
N VAL A 19 1.60 -4.53 0.12
CA VAL A 19 0.34 -3.82 0.37
C VAL A 19 -0.68 -4.18 -0.69
N TRP A 20 -0.30 -4.14 -1.98
CA TRP A 20 -1.18 -4.47 -3.10
C TRP A 20 -1.79 -5.88 -3.00
N ASN A 21 -1.01 -6.85 -2.54
CA ASN A 21 -1.49 -8.22 -2.35
C ASN A 21 -2.46 -8.35 -1.16
N ARG A 22 -2.30 -7.56 -0.10
CA ARG A 22 -3.20 -7.59 1.06
C ARG A 22 -4.53 -6.86 0.85
N ILE A 23 -4.51 -5.72 0.15
CA ILE A 23 -5.71 -4.90 -0.10
C ILE A 23 -6.68 -5.54 -1.11
N GLN A 24 -6.35 -6.72 -1.65
CA GLN A 24 -7.30 -7.55 -2.40
C GLN A 24 -8.50 -7.96 -1.53
N GLU A 25 -8.32 -7.99 -0.21
CA GLU A 25 -9.39 -8.13 0.77
C GLU A 25 -9.59 -6.81 1.53
N PRO A 26 -10.82 -6.50 2.02
CA PRO A 26 -11.05 -5.35 2.89
C PRO A 26 -10.16 -5.44 4.14
N GLN A 27 -9.30 -4.44 4.31
CA GLN A 27 -8.35 -4.36 5.41
C GLN A 27 -8.41 -2.96 6.02
N THR A 28 -8.10 -2.84 7.31
CA THR A 28 -7.94 -1.54 7.95
C THR A 28 -6.53 -1.03 7.75
N VAL A 29 -6.37 0.29 7.61
CA VAL A 29 -5.05 0.92 7.50
C VAL A 29 -4.19 0.58 8.74
N GLY A 30 -4.78 0.57 9.94
CA GLY A 30 -4.08 0.20 11.17
C GLY A 30 -3.47 -1.22 11.10
N GLY A 31 -4.23 -2.21 10.63
CA GLY A 31 -3.73 -3.58 10.50
C GLY A 31 -2.63 -3.74 9.44
N LEU A 32 -2.62 -2.90 8.41
CA LEU A 32 -1.52 -2.83 7.43
C LEU A 32 -0.26 -2.20 8.06
N VAL A 33 -0.40 -1.09 8.78
CA VAL A 33 0.72 -0.41 9.45
C VAL A 33 1.40 -1.33 10.46
N GLU A 34 0.64 -1.99 11.33
CA GLU A 34 1.20 -2.91 12.33
C GLU A 34 1.97 -4.05 11.70
N ALA A 35 1.43 -4.64 10.62
CA ALA A 35 2.07 -5.75 9.95
C ALA A 35 3.32 -5.34 9.17
N ILE A 36 3.33 -4.17 8.52
CA ILE A 36 4.53 -3.64 7.86
C ILE A 36 5.59 -3.28 8.91
N ALA A 37 5.20 -2.62 10.00
CA ALA A 37 6.12 -2.27 11.08
C ALA A 37 6.76 -3.52 11.69
N SER A 38 5.98 -4.59 11.87
CA SER A 38 6.49 -5.87 12.37
C SER A 38 7.39 -6.61 11.36
N GLU A 39 7.10 -6.54 10.07
CA GLU A 39 7.84 -7.26 9.03
C GLU A 39 9.16 -6.56 8.66
N TYR A 40 9.16 -5.22 8.66
CA TYR A 40 10.27 -4.41 8.16
C TYR A 40 11.05 -3.66 9.25
N ASP A 41 10.73 -3.88 10.53
CA ASP A 41 11.37 -3.24 11.71
C ASP A 41 11.43 -1.70 11.57
N VAL A 42 10.29 -1.11 11.19
CA VAL A 42 10.14 0.34 11.04
C VAL A 42 9.20 0.90 12.11
N THR A 43 9.35 2.18 12.41
CA THR A 43 8.44 2.85 13.35
C THR A 43 7.05 3.00 12.75
N LEU A 44 6.01 2.91 13.61
CA LEU A 44 4.61 3.06 13.20
C LEU A 44 4.37 4.40 12.50
N ASP A 45 4.93 5.50 13.02
CA ASP A 45 4.77 6.84 12.44
C ASP A 45 5.30 6.90 11.00
N ARG A 46 6.50 6.35 10.76
CA ARG A 46 7.11 6.31 9.43
C ARG A 46 6.31 5.41 8.50
N CYS A 47 5.96 4.21 8.98
CA CYS A 47 5.17 3.27 8.22
C CYS A 47 3.81 3.85 7.83
N GLN A 48 3.16 4.57 8.75
CA GLN A 48 1.87 5.21 8.49
C GLN A 48 2.02 6.31 7.44
N GLN A 49 3.02 7.19 7.54
CA GLN A 49 3.25 8.22 6.54
C GLN A 49 3.48 7.64 5.14
N ASP A 50 4.37 6.65 5.04
CA ASP A 50 4.71 6.01 3.76
C ASP A 50 3.50 5.26 3.18
N LEU A 51 2.74 4.55 4.02
CA LEU A 51 1.54 3.82 3.60
C LEU A 51 0.43 4.78 3.17
N PHE A 52 0.20 5.88 3.88
CA PHE A 52 -0.80 6.87 3.51
C PHE A 52 -0.47 7.51 2.16
N ALA A 53 0.79 7.87 1.90
CA ALA A 53 1.21 8.40 0.61
C ALA A 53 0.91 7.40 -0.53
N LEU A 54 1.25 6.13 -0.32
CA LEU A 54 0.95 5.06 -1.29
C LEU A 54 -0.57 4.90 -1.52
N LEU A 55 -1.36 4.82 -0.45
CA LEU A 55 -2.82 4.68 -0.57
C LEU A 55 -3.44 5.89 -1.27
N GLN A 56 -2.91 7.10 -1.04
CA GLN A 56 -3.39 8.31 -1.68
C GLN A 56 -3.09 8.31 -3.19
N ASP A 57 -1.91 7.85 -3.60
CA ASP A 57 -1.56 7.67 -5.02
C ASP A 57 -2.46 6.62 -5.70
N LEU A 58 -2.72 5.50 -5.01
CA LEU A 58 -3.60 4.44 -5.51
C LEU A 58 -5.06 4.91 -5.62
N PHE A 59 -5.53 5.70 -4.66
CA PHE A 59 -6.86 6.29 -4.68
C PHE A 59 -6.98 7.33 -5.81
N ALA A 60 -5.97 8.18 -6.00
CA ALA A 60 -5.91 9.14 -7.10
C ALA A 60 -5.91 8.45 -8.47
N ALA A 61 -5.28 7.27 -8.57
CA ALA A 61 -5.33 6.41 -9.75
C ALA A 61 -6.64 5.61 -9.91
N GLN A 62 -7.61 5.79 -9.00
CA GLN A 62 -8.88 5.06 -8.94
C GLN A 62 -8.71 3.53 -8.88
N LEU A 63 -7.61 3.06 -8.29
CA LEU A 63 -7.30 1.64 -8.16
C LEU A 63 -7.85 1.03 -6.86
N ILE A 64 -8.14 1.87 -5.86
CA ILE A 64 -8.72 1.48 -4.58
C ILE A 64 -9.87 2.42 -4.22
N GLU A 65 -10.76 1.94 -3.36
CA GLU A 65 -11.79 2.77 -2.73
C GLU A 65 -11.54 2.82 -1.22
N VAL A 66 -11.68 4.01 -0.64
CA VAL A 66 -11.62 4.22 0.81
C VAL A 66 -13.05 4.39 1.30
N LYS A 67 -13.47 3.58 2.28
CA LYS A 67 -14.80 3.64 2.91
C LYS A 67 -14.70 4.08 4.35
#